data_AF-A0A8W8KJP9-F1
#
_entry.id   AF-A0A8W8KJP9-F1
#
_cell.length_a   1.000
_cell.length_b   1.000
_cell.length_c   1.000
_cell.angle_alpha   90.00
_cell.angle_beta   90.00
_cell.angle_gamma   90.00
#
_symmetry.space_group_name_H-M   'P 1'
#
loop_
_entity.id
_entity.type
_entity.pdbx_description
1 polymer ?
#
loop_
_entity_poly.entity_id
_entity_poly.type
_entity_poly.pdbx_seq_one_letter_code
_entity_poly.pdbx_strand_id
1 'polypeptide(L)'
;MRIEEIWLVLALVLFVTEFVESRKYYDYKQYTYRKKRDDRKYKNAKALCDTRPECLAKYGAEQSACVRKCISEFCYNELYAVDPLEDGEIDVRLNSFKGCLSQDKSNKHNEKLPGESNPDLGIG
;
A
#
# COMPACT_ATOMS: atom_id res chain seq x y z
N MET A 1 -36.55 -17.88 33.25
CA MET A 1 -35.45 -16.91 33.42
C MET A 1 -35.92 -15.80 34.35
N ARG A 2 -35.12 -15.42 35.35
CA ARG A 2 -35.43 -14.27 36.21
C ARG A 2 -35.08 -12.98 35.46
N ILE A 3 -35.75 -11.88 35.81
CA ILE A 3 -35.57 -10.57 35.16
C ILE A 3 -34.10 -10.13 35.18
N GLU A 4 -33.38 -10.38 36.28
CA GLU A 4 -31.93 -10.14 36.41
C GLU A 4 -31.10 -10.86 35.33
N GLU A 5 -31.43 -12.12 35.02
CA GLU A 5 -30.73 -12.90 34.00
C GLU A 5 -30.98 -12.32 32.60
N ILE A 6 -32.18 -11.76 32.37
CA ILE A 6 -32.53 -11.14 31.08
C ILE A 6 -31.72 -9.87 30.87
N TRP A 7 -31.59 -9.03 31.89
CA TRP A 7 -30.75 -7.83 31.83
C TRP A 7 -29.27 -8.16 31.61
N LEU A 8 -28.75 -9.20 32.27
CA LEU A 8 -27.39 -9.66 32.07
C LEU A 8 -27.13 -10.17 30.65
N VAL A 9 -28.07 -10.96 30.10
CA VAL A 9 -27.97 -11.44 28.71
C VAL A 9 -28.05 -10.28 27.73
N LEU A 10 -28.96 -9.31 27.93
CA LEU A 10 -29.04 -8.13 27.06
C LEU A 10 -27.78 -7.27 27.12
N ALA A 11 -27.24 -7.02 28.32
CA ALA A 11 -25.99 -6.28 28.48
C ALA A 11 -24.81 -6.99 27.79
N LEU A 12 -24.72 -8.32 27.93
CA LEU A 12 -23.69 -9.13 27.26
C LEU A 12 -23.84 -9.10 25.73
N VAL A 13 -25.07 -9.20 25.21
CA VAL A 13 -25.33 -9.12 23.77
C VAL A 13 -24.92 -7.76 23.22
N LEU A 14 -25.31 -6.66 23.90
CA LEU A 14 -24.92 -5.30 23.51
C LEU A 14 -23.40 -5.11 23.51
N PHE A 15 -22.72 -5.58 24.56
CA PHE A 15 -21.27 -5.53 24.65
C PHE A 15 -20.57 -6.33 23.54
N VAL A 16 -21.05 -7.54 23.25
CA VAL A 16 -20.50 -8.38 22.17
C VAL A 16 -20.71 -7.73 20.80
N THR A 17 -21.86 -7.08 20.56
CA THR A 17 -22.12 -6.41 19.28
C THR A 17 -21.15 -5.24 19.02
N GLU A 18 -20.83 -4.42 20.03
CA GLU A 18 -19.84 -3.34 19.89
C GLU A 18 -18.42 -3.87 19.65
N PHE A 19 -18.05 -4.98 20.30
CA PHE A 19 -16.75 -5.61 20.11
C PHE A 19 -16.55 -6.19 18.71
N VAL A 20 -17.61 -6.72 18.09
CA VAL A 20 -17.55 -7.26 16.73
C VAL A 20 -17.34 -6.14 15.71
N GLU A 21 -18.01 -5.00 15.86
CA GLU A 21 -17.84 -3.84 14.96
C GLU A 21 -16.43 -3.23 15.04
N SER A 22 -15.75 -3.39 16.17
CA SER A 22 -14.36 -2.91 16.35
C SER A 22 -13.33 -3.67 15.50
N ARG A 23 -13.70 -4.79 14.86
CA ARG A 23 -12.86 -5.43 13.84
C ARG A 23 -12.94 -4.62 12.54
N LYS A 24 -12.09 -3.60 12.40
CA LYS A 24 -11.88 -2.93 11.11
C LYS A 24 -11.33 -3.96 10.11
N TYR A 25 -12.18 -4.43 9.20
CA TYR A 25 -11.75 -5.20 8.05
C TYR A 25 -11.05 -4.25 7.09
N TYR A 26 -9.74 -4.44 6.93
CA TYR A 26 -8.94 -3.59 6.08
C TYR A 26 -9.04 -4.07 4.63
N ASP A 27 -9.96 -3.48 3.88
CA ASP A 27 -10.15 -3.79 2.46
C ASP A 27 -9.28 -2.89 1.59
N TYR A 28 -8.56 -3.48 0.65
CA TYR A 28 -7.71 -2.78 -0.31
C TYR A 28 -7.57 -3.59 -1.58
N LYS A 29 -7.26 -2.92 -2.68
CA LYS A 29 -7.10 -3.58 -3.97
C LYS A 29 -5.94 -4.57 -3.94
N GLN A 30 -6.25 -5.86 -4.13
CA GLN A 30 -5.25 -6.90 -4.11
C GLN A 30 -4.61 -7.09 -5.49
N TYR A 31 -3.29 -7.05 -5.52
CA TYR A 31 -2.51 -7.38 -6.71
C TYR A 31 -1.62 -8.58 -6.44
N THR A 32 -1.55 -9.49 -7.41
CA THR A 32 -0.70 -10.67 -7.27
C THR A 32 0.77 -10.28 -7.26
N TYR A 33 1.51 -10.67 -6.22
CA TYR A 33 2.94 -10.43 -6.12
C TYR A 33 3.72 -11.74 -6.15
N ARG A 34 4.62 -11.86 -7.12
CA ARG A 34 5.49 -13.02 -7.31
C ARG A 34 6.92 -12.60 -7.02
N LYS A 35 7.39 -12.80 -5.78
CA LYS A 35 8.73 -12.40 -5.31
C LYS A 35 9.87 -12.71 -6.30
N LYS A 36 9.93 -13.93 -6.86
CA LYS A 36 10.98 -14.31 -7.82
C LYS A 36 11.01 -13.45 -9.10
N ARG A 37 9.85 -12.98 -9.55
CA ARG A 37 9.67 -12.22 -10.79
C ARG A 37 9.73 -10.70 -10.54
N ASP A 38 9.08 -10.25 -9.49
CA ASP A 38 8.67 -8.85 -9.33
C ASP A 38 9.61 -8.05 -8.40
N ASP A 39 10.30 -8.74 -7.47
CA ASP A 39 11.09 -8.09 -6.42
C ASP A 39 12.25 -7.26 -6.96
N ARG A 40 12.88 -7.72 -8.06
CA ARG A 40 13.99 -6.99 -8.69
C ARG A 40 13.55 -5.62 -9.22
N LYS A 41 12.38 -5.57 -9.87
CA LYS A 41 11.82 -4.33 -10.43
C LYS A 41 11.58 -3.30 -9.33
N TYR A 42 10.90 -3.72 -8.26
CA TYR A 42 10.63 -2.87 -7.10
C TYR A 42 11.92 -2.40 -6.42
N LYS A 43 12.88 -3.31 -6.16
CA LYS A 43 14.14 -2.96 -5.48
C LYS A 43 14.95 -1.93 -6.25
N ASN A 44 15.05 -2.09 -7.57
CA ASN A 44 15.78 -1.15 -8.41
C ASN A 44 15.13 0.24 -8.39
N ALA A 45 13.80 0.31 -8.57
CA ALA A 45 13.08 1.58 -8.53
C ALA A 45 13.17 2.24 -7.14
N LYS A 46 13.02 1.44 -6.07
CA LYS A 46 13.15 1.93 -4.69
C LYS A 46 14.54 2.51 -4.42
N ALA A 47 15.60 1.82 -4.82
CA ALA A 47 16.96 2.31 -4.60
C ALA A 47 17.22 3.67 -5.27
N LEU A 48 16.62 3.93 -6.44
CA LEU A 48 16.71 5.23 -7.12
C LEU A 48 15.85 6.31 -6.45
N CYS A 49 14.68 5.96 -5.94
CA CYS A 49 13.78 6.90 -5.28
C CYS A 49 14.21 7.24 -3.85
N ASP A 50 14.81 6.28 -3.14
CA ASP A 50 15.34 6.46 -1.78
C ASP A 50 16.45 7.51 -1.73
N THR A 51 17.19 7.70 -2.82
CA THR A 51 18.31 8.66 -2.89
C THR A 51 17.91 10.04 -3.38
N ARG A 52 16.62 10.27 -3.70
CA ARG A 52 16.15 11.60 -4.11
C ARG A 52 16.19 12.57 -2.92
N PRO A 53 16.74 13.79 -3.08
CA PRO A 53 16.81 14.79 -2.01
C PRO A 53 15.46 15.07 -1.35
N GLU A 54 14.40 15.11 -2.14
CA GLU A 54 13.02 15.35 -1.69
C GLU A 54 12.50 14.30 -0.71
N CYS A 55 12.90 13.03 -0.90
CA CYS A 55 12.52 11.94 -0.01
C CYS A 55 13.53 11.74 1.13
N LEU A 56 14.80 12.08 0.93
CA LEU A 56 15.82 12.06 1.98
C LEU A 56 15.57 13.09 3.08
N ALA A 57 14.93 14.21 2.75
CA ALA A 57 14.54 15.25 3.71
C ALA A 57 13.37 14.84 4.62
N LYS A 58 12.71 13.71 4.34
CA LYS A 58 11.55 13.19 5.08
C LYS A 58 11.95 11.99 5.92
N TYR A 59 11.12 11.64 6.91
CA TYR A 59 11.36 10.52 7.80
C TYR A 59 10.12 9.61 7.94
N GLY A 60 10.34 8.38 8.41
CA GLY A 60 9.27 7.45 8.75
C GLY A 60 8.28 7.15 7.61
N ALA A 61 7.00 7.22 7.92
CA ALA A 61 5.92 6.96 6.99
C ALA A 61 5.84 8.01 5.87
N GLU A 62 6.22 9.26 6.16
CA GLU A 62 6.25 10.34 5.16
C GLU A 62 7.31 10.08 4.09
N GLN A 63 8.51 9.64 4.50
CA GLN A 63 9.54 9.20 3.57
C GLN A 63 9.07 8.00 2.74
N SER A 64 8.45 7.01 3.40
CA SER A 64 7.91 5.84 2.72
C SER A 64 6.86 6.21 1.67
N ALA A 65 5.98 7.16 1.97
CA ALA A 65 5.00 7.70 1.03
C ALA A 65 5.68 8.40 -0.15
N CYS A 66 6.68 9.25 0.11
CA CYS A 66 7.45 9.94 -0.93
C CYS A 66 8.10 8.96 -1.91
N VAL A 67 8.81 7.96 -1.37
CA VAL A 67 9.49 6.94 -2.18
C VAL A 67 8.49 6.16 -3.03
N ARG A 68 7.33 5.79 -2.49
CA ARG A 68 6.31 5.04 -3.24
C ARG A 68 5.69 5.88 -4.35
N LYS A 69 5.37 7.16 -4.10
CA LYS A 69 4.91 8.09 -5.13
C LYS A 69 5.96 8.27 -6.23
N CYS A 70 7.24 8.36 -5.86
CA CYS A 70 8.33 8.41 -6.83
C CYS A 70 8.43 7.14 -7.70
N ILE A 71 8.17 5.96 -7.13
CA ILE A 71 8.23 4.69 -7.87
C ILE A 71 7.05 4.58 -8.84
N SER A 72 5.84 4.90 -8.38
CA SER A 72 4.63 5.03 -9.19
C SER A 72 3.58 5.79 -8.40
N GLU A 73 3.13 6.92 -8.93
CA GLU A 73 2.09 7.71 -8.30
C GLU A 73 0.74 6.99 -8.40
N PHE A 74 0.50 6.32 -9.54
CA PHE A 74 -0.70 5.49 -9.74
C PHE A 74 -0.84 4.41 -8.67
N CYS A 75 0.15 3.52 -8.52
CA CYS A 75 0.07 2.43 -7.54
C CYS A 75 0.04 2.94 -6.09
N TYR A 76 0.60 4.12 -5.83
CA TYR A 76 0.49 4.75 -4.52
C TYR A 76 -0.96 5.18 -4.27
N ASN A 77 -1.56 5.91 -5.20
CA ASN A 77 -2.91 6.42 -5.03
C ASN A 77 -3.94 5.29 -4.90
N GLU A 78 -3.77 4.23 -5.69
CA GLU A 78 -4.67 3.07 -5.67
C GLU A 78 -4.70 2.34 -4.31
N LEU A 79 -3.62 2.41 -3.53
CA LEU A 79 -3.48 1.66 -2.28
C LEU A 79 -3.44 2.52 -1.03
N TYR A 80 -3.00 3.78 -1.13
CA TYR A 80 -2.68 4.63 0.01
C TYR A 80 -3.35 6.02 -0.04
N ALA A 81 -4.10 6.39 -1.09
CA ALA A 81 -4.70 7.73 -1.16
C ALA A 81 -5.77 7.99 -0.09
N VAL A 82 -6.60 6.98 0.19
CA VAL A 82 -7.71 7.09 1.15
C VAL A 82 -7.21 7.05 2.59
N ASP A 83 -6.21 6.21 2.84
CA ASP A 83 -5.70 5.90 4.16
C ASP A 83 -4.17 5.79 4.12
N PRO A 84 -3.46 6.92 4.21
CA PRO A 84 -2.00 6.94 4.19
C PRO A 84 -1.42 6.12 5.35
N LEU A 85 -0.23 5.54 5.15
CA LEU A 85 0.46 4.83 6.21
C LEU A 85 0.93 5.82 7.29
N GLU A 86 0.74 5.49 8.56
CA GLU A 86 1.23 6.28 9.70
C GLU A 86 2.47 5.67 10.37
N ASP A 87 3.16 6.46 11.18
CA ASP A 87 4.34 5.99 11.92
C ASP A 87 3.95 4.97 12.99
N GLY A 88 4.63 3.82 12.97
CA GLY A 88 4.35 2.70 13.88
C GLY A 88 3.32 1.69 13.34
N GLU A 89 2.70 1.96 12.19
CA GLU A 89 1.78 1.01 11.56
C GLU A 89 2.50 -0.11 10.80
N ILE A 90 1.85 -1.28 10.74
CA ILE A 90 2.31 -2.41 9.94
C ILE A 90 1.70 -2.31 8.54
N ASP A 91 2.57 -2.15 7.54
CA ASP A 91 2.13 -2.07 6.16
C ASP A 91 1.86 -3.46 5.53
N VAL A 92 0.59 -3.88 5.58
CA VAL A 92 0.11 -5.10 4.93
C VAL A 92 -0.07 -4.97 3.41
N ARG A 93 -0.14 -3.74 2.89
CA ARG A 93 -0.43 -3.42 1.48
C ARG A 93 0.81 -3.49 0.58
N LEU A 94 2.01 -3.46 1.15
CA LEU A 94 3.28 -3.41 0.41
C LEU A 94 3.40 -4.50 -0.68
N ASN A 95 2.95 -5.73 -0.42
CA ASN A 95 2.98 -6.78 -1.42
C ASN A 95 2.06 -6.47 -2.60
N SER A 96 0.87 -5.93 -2.36
CA SER A 96 -0.03 -5.49 -3.43
C SER A 96 0.54 -4.30 -4.19
N PHE A 97 1.26 -3.38 -3.53
CA PHE A 97 1.97 -2.29 -4.23
C PHE A 97 3.02 -2.84 -5.21
N LYS A 98 3.82 -3.83 -4.79
CA LYS A 98 4.77 -4.52 -5.67
C LYS A 98 4.07 -5.25 -6.82
N GLY A 99 2.93 -5.88 -6.54
CA GLY A 99 2.10 -6.54 -7.54
C GLY A 99 1.56 -5.56 -8.58
N CYS A 100 1.05 -4.41 -8.14
CA CYS A 100 0.55 -3.32 -8.99
C CYS A 100 1.63 -2.87 -9.98
N LEU A 101 2.83 -2.56 -9.48
CA LEU A 101 3.97 -2.16 -10.31
C LEU A 101 4.33 -3.19 -11.39
N SER A 102 4.23 -4.48 -11.10
CA SER A 102 4.53 -5.52 -12.07
C SER A 102 3.44 -5.73 -13.11
N GLN A 103 2.17 -5.49 -12.74
CA GLN A 103 1.00 -5.69 -13.59
C GLN A 103 0.58 -4.43 -14.37
N ASP A 104 1.17 -3.28 -14.06
CA ASP A 104 0.84 -1.97 -14.65
C ASP A 104 0.96 -1.93 -16.20
N LYS A 105 1.69 -2.89 -16.79
CA LYS A 105 1.80 -3.02 -18.26
C LYS A 105 0.48 -3.29 -18.98
N SER A 106 -0.55 -3.79 -18.30
CA SER A 106 -1.84 -4.12 -18.93
C SER A 106 -2.91 -3.02 -18.86
N ASN A 107 -2.69 -1.94 -18.09
CA ASN A 107 -3.67 -0.86 -17.94
C ASN A 107 -3.04 0.51 -18.24
N LYS A 108 -3.05 0.91 -19.53
CA LYS A 108 -3.16 2.31 -20.06
C LYS A 108 -2.47 3.49 -19.33
N HIS A 109 -1.46 3.31 -18.47
CA HIS A 109 -0.64 4.40 -17.96
C HIS A 109 0.78 4.25 -18.52
N ASN A 110 1.19 5.22 -19.34
CA ASN A 110 2.55 5.37 -19.85
C ASN A 110 3.47 5.96 -18.75
N GLU A 111 3.38 5.48 -17.51
CA GLU A 111 4.28 5.93 -16.45
C GLU A 111 5.55 5.10 -16.52
N LYS A 112 6.62 5.72 -17.03
CA LYS A 112 7.92 5.09 -17.20
C LYS A 112 8.57 4.96 -15.83
N LEU A 113 9.04 3.76 -15.45
CA LEU A 113 9.65 3.61 -14.13
C LEU A 113 10.95 4.43 -14.02
N PRO A 114 11.29 4.86 -12.80
CA PRO A 114 12.58 5.52 -12.54
C PRO A 114 13.72 4.65 -13.08
N GLY A 115 14.49 5.19 -14.03
CA GLY A 115 15.67 4.52 -14.59
C GLY A 115 15.44 3.68 -15.86
N GLU A 116 14.24 3.63 -16.45
CA GLU A 116 14.06 3.07 -17.81
C GLU A 116 14.54 4.07 -18.88
N SER A 117 15.66 3.75 -19.56
CA SER A 117 16.13 4.51 -20.72
C SER A 117 15.15 4.41 -21.90
N ASN A 118 15.11 5.42 -22.76
CA ASN A 118 14.33 5.40 -23.99
C ASN A 118 15.03 4.51 -25.03
N PRO A 119 14.39 3.44 -25.56
CA PRO A 119 14.96 2.74 -26.71
C PRO A 119 14.91 3.59 -28.00
N ASP A 120 14.17 4.70 -28.03
CA ASP A 120 14.09 5.63 -29.16
C ASP A 120 15.07 6.81 -29.06
N LEU A 121 16.35 6.50 -28.88
CA LEU A 121 17.40 7.37 -29.40
C LEU A 121 18.44 6.50 -30.09
N GLY A 122 18.01 5.94 -31.22
CA GLY A 122 18.93 5.49 -32.26
C GLY A 122 19.77 6.68 -32.69
N ILE A 123 21.04 6.66 -32.29
CA ILE A 123 22.04 7.59 -32.81
C ILE A 123 22.25 7.17 -34.28
N GLY A 124 21.65 7.96 -35.18
CA GLY A 124 22.09 8.07 -36.57
C GLY A 124 23.31 8.96 -36.68
#